data_AF-A0A932PKV5-F1
#
_entry.id   AF-A0A932PKV5-F1
#
_cell.length_a   1.000
_cell.length_b   1.000
_cell.length_c   1.000
_cell.angle_alpha   90.00
_cell.angle_beta   90.00
_cell.angle_gamma   90.00
#
_symmetry.space_group_name_H-M   'P 1'
#
loop_
_entity.id
_entity.type
_entity.pdbx_description
1 polymer ?
#
loop_
_entity_poly.entity_id
_entity_poly.type
_entity_poly.pdbx_seq_one_letter_code
_entity_poly.pdbx_strand_id
1 'polypeptide(L)' 'MSLALMLAFAQLAHLSTVLEKFGGAGVVEVKGMQSPLRCICERGFEHHVAANFSIVADAVHEATTRYLGWDMHRHQN' A
#
# COMPACT_ATOMS: atom_id res chain seq x y z
N MET A 1 -17.76 -9.23 -5.58
CA MET A 1 -16.95 -8.00 -5.72
C MET A 1 -16.46 -7.67 -4.32
N SER A 2 -15.33 -8.25 -3.93
CA SER A 2 -14.80 -8.19 -2.56
C SER A 2 -13.82 -7.03 -2.49
N LEU A 3 -14.07 -6.03 -1.65
CA LEU A 3 -13.12 -4.95 -1.34
C LEU A 3 -11.91 -5.57 -0.60
N ALA A 4 -10.96 -6.14 -1.33
CA ALA A 4 -9.63 -6.42 -0.78
C ALA A 4 -8.85 -5.10 -0.82
N LEU A 5 -9.06 -4.26 0.19
CA LEU A 5 -8.33 -3.02 0.36
C LEU A 5 -6.86 -3.37 0.63
N MET A 6 -6.06 -3.39 -0.42
CA MET A 6 -4.63 -3.53 -0.28
C MET A 6 -4.06 -2.21 0.23
N LEU A 7 -3.96 -2.08 1.55
CA LEU A 7 -3.21 -0.99 2.18
C LEU A 7 -1.72 -1.28 1.99
N ALA A 8 -1.18 -0.86 0.85
CA ALA A 8 0.25 -0.70 0.71
C ALA A 8 0.65 0.50 1.59
N PHE A 9 1.15 0.23 2.80
CA PHE A 9 1.83 1.24 3.62
C PHE A 9 3.22 1.53 3.03
N ALA A 10 3.24 2.10 1.83
CA ALA A 10 4.45 2.71 1.32
C ALA A 10 4.59 4.06 2.01
N GLN A 11 5.62 4.20 2.86
CA GLN A 11 6.01 5.50 3.39
C GLN A 11 6.35 6.39 2.19
N LEU A 12 5.50 7.37 1.87
CA LEU A 12 5.82 8.31 0.81
C LEU A 12 7.08 9.09 1.21
N ALA A 13 8.19 8.79 0.53
CA ALA A 13 9.42 9.54 0.63
C ALA A 13 9.45 10.59 -0.50
N HIS A 14 9.43 11.86 -0.11
CA HIS A 14 9.73 13.03 -0.93
C HIS A 14 8.79 13.36 -2.12
N LEU A 15 8.01 14.44 -1.98
CA LEU A 15 7.12 14.97 -3.01
C LEU A 15 7.76 16.14 -3.80
N SER A 16 8.95 15.93 -4.38
CA SER A 16 9.68 17.02 -5.06
C SER A 16 10.18 16.66 -6.46
N THR A 17 9.34 16.03 -7.28
CA THR A 17 9.60 15.93 -8.72
C THR A 17 8.61 16.79 -9.47
N VAL A 18 9.14 17.77 -10.22
CA VAL A 18 8.36 18.53 -11.20
C VAL A 18 8.10 17.58 -12.35
N LEU A 19 6.87 17.06 -12.44
CA LEU A 19 6.39 16.27 -13.57
C LEU A 19 5.45 17.14 -14.39
N GLU A 20 5.77 17.38 -15.66
CA GLU A 20 4.97 18.16 -16.61
C GLU A 20 3.69 17.41 -17.06
N LYS A 21 2.92 16.88 -16.12
CA LYS A 21 1.67 16.16 -16.41
C LYS A 21 0.57 16.63 -15.46
N PHE A 22 -0.65 16.71 -15.96
CA PHE A 22 -1.83 17.17 -15.21
C PHE A 22 -2.09 16.24 -14.00
N GLY A 23 -2.18 16.82 -12.79
CA GLY A 23 -2.34 16.09 -11.52
C GLY A 23 -1.10 16.15 -10.63
N GLY A 24 -1.29 16.11 -9.30
CA GLY A 24 -0.18 16.06 -8.36
C GLY A 24 0.59 14.74 -8.48
N ALA A 25 1.88 14.80 -8.78
CA ALA A 25 2.71 13.60 -8.85
C ALA A 25 3.18 13.18 -7.45
N GLY A 26 2.80 11.97 -7.03
CA GLY A 26 3.40 11.29 -5.88
C GLY A 26 4.49 10.34 -6.36
N VAL A 27 5.72 10.51 -5.88
CA VAL A 27 6.80 9.55 -6.07
C VAL A 27 7.01 8.79 -4.77
N VAL A 28 7.22 7.48 -4.88
CA VAL A 28 7.53 6.64 -3.72
C VAL A 28 8.64 5.67 -4.09
N GLU A 29 9.63 5.57 -3.21
CA GLU A 29 10.69 4.57 -3.33
C GLU A 29 10.28 3.31 -2.55
N VAL A 30 10.19 2.18 -3.24
CA VAL A 30 9.90 0.87 -2.64
C VAL A 30 11.08 -0.05 -2.88
N LYS A 31 11.82 -0.38 -1.82
CA LYS A 31 12.93 -1.34 -1.89
C LYS A 31 12.38 -2.71 -2.28
N GLY A 32 13.00 -3.35 -3.26
CA GLY A 32 12.63 -4.71 -3.67
C GLY A 32 11.24 -4.84 -4.31
N MET A 33 10.74 -3.79 -4.97
CA MET A 33 9.38 -3.68 -5.54
C MET A 33 8.89 -4.90 -6.34
N GLN A 34 9.78 -5.66 -6.98
CA GLN A 34 9.43 -6.85 -7.75
C GLN A 34 8.71 -7.92 -6.91
N SER A 35 9.13 -8.12 -5.65
CA SER A 35 8.53 -9.12 -4.77
C SER A 35 7.09 -8.75 -4.36
N PRO A 36 6.83 -7.52 -3.88
CA PRO A 36 5.46 -7.03 -3.70
C PRO A 36 4.62 -7.15 -4.96
N LEU A 37 5.09 -6.64 -6.12
CA LEU A 37 4.30 -6.68 -7.36
C LEU A 37 3.88 -8.09 -7.75
N ARG A 38 4.78 -9.06 -7.61
CA ARG A 38 4.45 -10.47 -7.85
C ARG A 38 3.34 -10.96 -6.90
N CYS A 39 3.46 -10.67 -5.61
CA CYS A 39 2.45 -11.01 -4.61
C CYS A 39 1.08 -10.38 -4.95
N ILE A 40 1.06 -9.10 -5.35
CA ILE A 40 -0.15 -8.36 -5.74
C ILE A 40 -0.85 -9.06 -6.90
N CYS A 41 -0.10 -9.35 -7.97
CA CYS A 41 -0.63 -9.97 -9.19
C CYS A 41 -1.08 -11.42 -8.97
N GLU A 42 -0.28 -12.24 -8.29
CA GLU A 42 -0.58 -13.67 -8.09
C GLU A 42 -1.76 -13.89 -7.14
N ARG A 43 -2.01 -12.97 -6.20
CA ARG A 43 -3.12 -13.06 -5.23
C ARG A 43 -4.37 -12.29 -5.65
N GLY A 44 -4.34 -11.61 -6.80
CA GLY A 44 -5.51 -10.93 -7.37
C GLY A 44 -5.99 -9.73 -6.55
N PHE A 45 -5.08 -8.94 -5.97
CA PHE A 45 -5.45 -7.72 -5.27
C PHE A 45 -5.93 -6.62 -6.22
N GLU A 46 -6.75 -5.71 -5.69
CA GLU A 46 -7.38 -4.65 -6.47
C GLU A 46 -6.38 -3.56 -6.90
N HIS A 47 -6.69 -2.90 -8.01
CA HIS A 47 -5.87 -1.83 -8.59
C HIS A 47 -5.95 -0.50 -7.83
N HIS A 48 -6.98 -0.32 -6.99
CA HIS A 48 -7.14 0.84 -6.13
C HIS A 48 -6.43 0.62 -4.79
N VAL A 49 -5.61 1.59 -4.39
CA VAL A 49 -4.78 1.53 -3.18
C VAL A 49 -4.92 2.84 -2.41
N ALA A 50 -4.90 2.76 -1.09
CA ALA A 50 -4.80 3.92 -0.20
C ALA A 50 -3.37 4.05 0.33
N ALA A 51 -2.82 5.26 0.28
CA ALA A 51 -1.49 5.59 0.80
C ALA A 51 -1.59 6.78 1.76
N ASN A 52 -0.70 6.84 2.74
CA ASN A 52 -0.62 7.96 3.69
C ASN A 52 0.84 8.20 4.11
N PHE A 53 1.12 9.37 4.69
CA PHE A 53 2.47 9.78 5.13
C PHE A 53 2.84 9.31 6.54
N SER A 54 1.95 8.60 7.24
CA SER A 54 2.12 8.20 8.63
C SER A 54 2.52 6.72 8.75
N ILE A 55 3.22 6.37 9.82
CA ILE A 55 3.57 4.99 10.14
C ILE A 55 2.42 4.36 10.93
N VAL A 56 1.43 3.81 10.21
CA VAL A 56 0.20 3.25 10.82
C VAL A 56 -0.06 1.79 10.49
N ALA A 57 0.91 1.09 9.89
CA ALA A 57 0.77 -0.29 9.44
C ALA A 57 0.35 -1.26 10.57
N ASP A 58 0.96 -1.11 11.75
CA ASP A 58 0.68 -1.98 12.90
C ASP A 58 -0.72 -1.74 13.47
N ALA A 59 -1.08 -0.47 13.65
CA ALA A 59 -2.40 -0.08 14.13
C ALA A 59 -3.52 -0.57 13.21
N VAL A 60 -3.33 -0.43 11.89
CA VAL A 60 -4.33 -0.89 10.90
C VAL A 60 -4.41 -2.41 10.88
N HIS A 61 -3.28 -3.11 10.88
CA HIS A 61 -3.27 -4.58 10.91
C HIS A 61 -3.96 -5.13 12.16
N GLU A 62 -3.69 -4.54 13.33
CA GLU A 62 -4.38 -4.93 14.57
C GLU A 62 -5.88 -4.66 14.48
N ALA A 63 -6.27 -3.45 14.07
CA ALA A 63 -7.67 -3.06 13.92
C ALA A 63 -8.47 -4.06 13.07
N THR A 64 -7.94 -4.40 11.89
CA THR A 64 -8.61 -5.27 10.93
C THR A 64 -8.61 -6.75 11.35
N THR A 65 -7.52 -7.26 11.92
CA THR A 65 -7.43 -8.69 12.28
C THR A 65 -8.15 -8.99 13.60
N ARG A 66 -7.96 -8.14 14.62
CA ARG A 66 -8.50 -8.37 15.97
C ARG A 66 -9.96 -8.00 16.09
N TYR A 67 -10.35 -6.84 15.55
CA TYR A 67 -11.69 -6.29 15.79
C TYR A 67 -12.65 -6.56 14.63
N LEU A 68 -12.14 -6.65 13.40
CA LEU A 68 -12.98 -6.95 12.23
C LEU A 68 -12.88 -8.43 11.78
N GLY A 69 -11.90 -9.18 12.29
CA GLY A 69 -11.72 -10.60 11.96
C GLY A 69 -11.30 -10.85 10.51
N TRP A 70 -10.68 -9.86 9.86
CA TRP A 70 -10.24 -9.98 8.47
C TRP A 70 -8.93 -10.74 8.36
N ASP A 71 -8.84 -11.63 7.37
CA ASP A 71 -7.55 -12.20 6.95
C ASP A 71 -6.75 -11.14 6.20
N MET A 72 -5.55 -10.84 6.70
CA MET A 72 -4.74 -9.71 6.26
C MET A 72 -3.34 -10.17 5.90
N HIS A 73 -2.90 -9.82 4.69
CA HIS A 73 -1.52 -9.98 4.30
C HIS A 73 -0.71 -8.72 4.64
N ARG A 74 0.22 -8.84 5.59
CA ARG A 74 1.22 -7.80 5.91
C ARG A 74 2.55 -8.14 5.26
N HIS A 75 3.00 -7.30 4.32
CA HIS A 75 4.35 -7.42 3.77
C HIS A 75 5.38 -7.03 4.85
N GLN A 76 6.42 -7.85 5.02
CA GLN A 76 7.56 -7.55 5.88
C GLN A 76 8.77 -7.25 4.99
N ASN A 77 9.52 -6.20 5.33
CA ASN A 77 10.73 -5.78 4.63
C ASN A 77 11.90 -6.74 4.88
#